data_AF-A0A162RAT3-F1
#
_entry.id   AF-A0A162RAT3-F1
#
_cell.length_a   1.000
_cell.length_b   1.000
_cell.length_c   1.000
_cell.angle_alpha   90.00
_cell.angle_beta   90.00
_cell.angle_gamma   90.00
#
_symmetry.space_group_name_H-M   'P 1'
#
loop_
_entity.id
_entity.type
_entity.pdbx_description
1 polymer ?
#
loop_
_entity_poly.entity_id
_entity_poly.type
_entity_poly.pdbx_seq_one_letter_code
_entity_poly.pdbx_strand_id
1 'polypeptide(L)'
;MAQLSDIRYHAGPAISKHPLRDLLHDAFPLVADTQIVNYLLTTTIVYTVAGFAIQSPDWTTRFMILRRWAFIMGFIYVFRGITLLVTTLPSSLIDECRPPEIELTGTVAQRFGFIMEVIGGTALTCTDNIFSGHTSMMMSCCMIWRVHSRLRRPFSWMLYSVATAGILMILFTRFHYSIDVVLAICKV
;
A
#
# COMPACT_ATOMS: atom_id res chain seq x y z
N MET A 1 13.46 14.96 0.70
CA MET A 1 13.09 14.55 2.08
C MET A 1 13.24 13.04 2.16
N ALA A 2 14.23 12.54 2.89
CA ALA A 2 14.26 11.11 3.23
C ALA A 2 13.31 10.84 4.39
N GLN A 3 12.68 9.67 4.44
CA GLN A 3 11.83 9.28 5.56
C GLN A 3 12.70 9.19 6.83
N LEU A 4 12.19 9.65 7.99
CA LEU A 4 12.96 9.63 9.24
C LEU A 4 13.41 8.22 9.62
N SER A 5 12.63 7.20 9.24
CA SER A 5 12.98 5.79 9.40
C SER A 5 14.15 5.38 8.50
N ASP A 6 14.21 5.85 7.25
CA ASP A 6 15.34 5.59 6.34
C ASP A 6 16.64 6.19 6.89
N ILE A 7 16.57 7.42 7.42
CA ILE A 7 17.74 8.09 8.03
C ILE A 7 18.25 7.28 9.23
N ARG A 8 17.35 6.79 10.09
CA ARG A 8 17.69 5.90 11.22
C ARG A 8 18.26 4.57 10.75
N TYR A 9 17.72 4.00 9.68
CA TYR A 9 18.20 2.74 9.10
C TYR A 9 19.62 2.85 8.54
N HIS A 10 19.94 3.97 7.86
CA HIS A 10 21.29 4.22 7.37
C HIS A 10 22.29 4.49 8.49
N ALA A 11 21.86 5.13 9.58
CA ALA A 11 22.69 5.38 10.77
C ALA A 11 22.94 4.13 11.65
N GLY A 12 22.16 3.06 11.46
CA GLY A 12 22.26 1.83 12.23
C GLY A 12 23.42 0.90 11.82
N PRO A 13 23.87 0.00 12.74
CA PRO A 13 24.94 -0.95 12.47
C PRO A 13 24.58 -1.94 11.34
N ALA A 14 25.56 -2.37 10.54
CA ALA A 14 25.31 -3.21 9.35
C ALA A 14 24.60 -4.55 9.65
N ILE A 15 24.73 -5.08 10.87
CA ILE A 15 24.09 -6.32 11.32
C ILE A 15 22.55 -6.20 11.34
N SER A 16 21.99 -5.00 11.52
CA SER A 16 20.54 -4.79 11.55
C SER A 16 19.90 -4.66 10.16
N LYS A 17 20.69 -4.83 9.09
CA LYS A 17 20.25 -4.65 7.70
C LYS A 17 19.85 -5.96 7.02
N HIS A 18 19.99 -7.09 7.68
CA HIS A 18 19.56 -8.40 7.15
C HIS A 18 18.02 -8.54 7.18
N PRO A 19 17.43 -9.23 6.19
CA PRO A 19 15.99 -9.34 6.10
C PRO A 19 15.52 -10.33 7.15
N LEU A 20 14.34 -10.10 7.72
CA LEU A 20 13.79 -11.06 8.67
C LEU A 20 13.39 -12.33 7.93
N ARG A 21 13.56 -13.47 8.59
CA ARG A 21 13.08 -14.75 8.06
C ARG A 21 11.55 -14.74 8.04
N ASP A 22 10.99 -15.06 6.88
CA ASP A 22 9.56 -15.17 6.66
C ASP A 22 9.26 -16.55 6.08
N LEU A 23 8.39 -17.31 6.77
CA LEU A 23 8.01 -18.66 6.37
C LEU A 23 7.47 -18.71 4.95
N LEU A 24 6.75 -17.65 4.53
CA LEU A 24 6.16 -17.60 3.21
C LEU A 24 7.21 -17.32 2.13
N HIS A 25 8.22 -16.50 2.43
CA HIS A 25 9.32 -16.23 1.50
C HIS A 25 10.21 -17.46 1.31
N ASP A 26 10.35 -18.30 2.33
CA ASP A 26 11.07 -19.58 2.25
C ASP A 26 10.28 -20.65 1.46
N ALA A 27 8.93 -20.58 1.48
CA ALA A 27 8.07 -21.55 0.82
C ALA A 27 7.86 -21.31 -0.69
N PHE A 28 7.98 -20.07 -1.16
CA PHE A 28 7.63 -19.69 -2.55
C PHE A 28 8.78 -19.01 -3.30
N PRO A 29 8.87 -19.21 -4.65
CA PRO A 29 9.89 -18.57 -5.47
C PRO A 29 9.68 -17.06 -5.56
N LEU A 30 10.79 -16.31 -5.62
CA LEU A 30 10.79 -14.86 -5.79
C LEU A 30 10.31 -14.50 -7.21
N VAL A 31 9.33 -13.61 -7.28
CA VAL A 31 8.93 -12.94 -8.52
C VAL A 31 9.65 -11.59 -8.59
N ALA A 32 10.51 -11.41 -9.59
CA ALA A 32 11.34 -10.20 -9.72
C ALA A 32 10.55 -8.96 -10.19
N ASP A 33 9.41 -9.15 -10.84
CA ASP A 33 8.61 -8.04 -11.36
C ASP A 33 7.69 -7.46 -10.28
N THR A 34 8.18 -6.42 -9.62
CA THR A 34 7.46 -5.64 -8.61
C THR A 34 6.42 -4.69 -9.23
N GLN A 35 6.50 -4.39 -10.54
CA GLN A 35 5.57 -3.46 -11.20
C GLN A 35 4.18 -4.06 -11.33
N ILE A 36 4.07 -5.38 -11.40
CA ILE A 36 2.79 -6.11 -11.41
C ILE A 36 1.90 -5.68 -10.24
N VAL A 37 2.48 -5.46 -9.06
CA VAL A 37 1.75 -5.00 -7.87
C VAL A 37 1.12 -3.62 -8.11
N ASN A 38 1.89 -2.68 -8.65
CA ASN A 38 1.41 -1.32 -8.93
C ASN A 38 0.31 -1.32 -10.01
N TYR A 39 0.43 -2.17 -11.03
CA TYR A 39 -0.60 -2.34 -12.05
C TYR A 39 -1.90 -2.92 -11.46
N LEU A 40 -1.81 -3.94 -10.60
CA LEU A 40 -2.97 -4.53 -9.93
C LEU A 40 -3.64 -3.55 -8.97
N LEU A 41 -2.87 -2.76 -8.22
CA LEU A 41 -3.39 -1.68 -7.38
C LEU A 41 -4.14 -0.64 -8.23
N THR A 42 -3.50 -0.11 -9.27
CA THR A 42 -4.07 0.93 -10.13
C THR A 42 -5.36 0.42 -10.79
N THR A 43 -5.37 -0.82 -11.24
CA THR A 43 -6.56 -1.47 -11.82
C THR A 43 -7.70 -1.55 -10.81
N THR A 44 -7.40 -1.91 -9.55
CA THR A 44 -8.40 -2.00 -8.47
C THR A 44 -9.01 -0.62 -8.16
N ILE A 45 -8.20 0.43 -8.15
CA ILE A 45 -8.64 1.81 -7.91
C ILE A 45 -9.52 2.28 -9.06
N VAL A 46 -9.04 2.17 -10.31
CA VAL A 46 -9.78 2.60 -11.51
C VAL A 46 -11.10 1.87 -11.62
N TYR A 47 -11.10 0.55 -11.40
CA TYR A 47 -12.33 -0.25 -11.41
C TYR A 47 -13.33 0.23 -10.36
N THR A 48 -12.86 0.60 -9.17
CA THR A 48 -13.71 1.12 -8.09
C THR A 48 -14.28 2.48 -8.43
N VAL A 49 -13.46 3.41 -8.89
CA VAL A 49 -13.91 4.75 -9.29
C VAL A 49 -14.92 4.67 -10.44
N ALA A 50 -14.62 3.89 -11.49
CA ALA A 50 -15.52 3.71 -12.61
C ALA A 50 -16.83 3.02 -12.19
N GLY A 51 -16.76 1.98 -11.36
CA GLY A 51 -17.93 1.25 -10.86
C GLY A 51 -18.87 2.15 -10.06
N PHE A 52 -18.34 2.99 -9.16
CA PHE A 52 -19.15 3.95 -8.40
C PHE A 52 -19.65 5.12 -9.23
N ALA A 53 -18.87 5.59 -10.22
CA ALA A 53 -19.33 6.61 -11.16
C ALA A 53 -20.54 6.13 -11.98
N ILE A 54 -20.54 4.87 -12.41
CA ILE A 54 -21.67 4.27 -13.13
C ILE A 54 -22.86 4.00 -12.19
N GLN A 55 -22.60 3.50 -10.98
CA GLN A 55 -23.65 3.08 -10.04
C GLN A 55 -24.42 4.24 -9.40
N SER A 56 -23.75 5.34 -9.13
CA SER A 56 -24.34 6.49 -8.45
C SER A 56 -24.41 7.67 -9.41
N PRO A 57 -25.57 8.05 -9.95
CA PRO A 57 -25.67 9.26 -10.79
C PRO A 57 -25.59 10.55 -9.95
N ASP A 58 -26.00 10.50 -8.68
CA ASP A 58 -26.06 11.68 -7.80
C ASP A 58 -24.70 12.02 -7.16
N TRP A 59 -24.25 13.26 -7.35
CA TRP A 59 -23.03 13.80 -6.77
C TRP A 59 -23.04 13.80 -5.23
N THR A 60 -24.21 13.93 -4.60
CA THR A 60 -24.38 13.92 -3.15
C THR A 60 -24.03 12.56 -2.54
N THR A 61 -24.51 11.48 -3.17
CA THR A 61 -24.21 10.10 -2.75
C THR A 61 -22.73 9.77 -2.95
N ARG A 62 -22.16 10.17 -4.11
CA ARG A 62 -20.72 10.02 -4.39
C ARG A 62 -19.86 10.70 -3.32
N PHE A 63 -20.18 11.95 -2.99
CA PHE A 63 -19.44 12.73 -1.99
C PHE A 63 -19.57 12.14 -0.59
N MET A 64 -20.75 11.61 -0.23
CA MET A 64 -20.94 10.96 1.06
C MET A 64 -20.08 9.71 1.22
N ILE A 65 -20.00 8.87 0.18
CA ILE A 65 -19.16 7.66 0.15
C ILE A 65 -17.68 8.06 0.23
N LEU A 66 -17.26 9.03 -0.59
CA LEU A 66 -15.89 9.52 -0.61
C LEU A 66 -15.46 10.06 0.77
N ARG A 67 -16.31 10.84 1.44
CA ARG A 67 -16.01 11.38 2.77
C ARG A 67 -15.83 10.27 3.82
N ARG A 68 -16.68 9.26 3.80
CA ARG A 68 -16.58 8.11 4.73
C ARG A 68 -15.29 7.32 4.48
N TRP A 69 -14.99 7.06 3.22
CA TRP A 69 -13.77 6.38 2.84
C TRP A 69 -12.52 7.18 3.20
N ALA A 70 -12.50 8.49 2.91
CA ALA A 70 -11.40 9.37 3.27
C ALA A 70 -11.13 9.40 4.78
N PHE A 71 -12.18 9.34 5.61
CA PHE A 71 -12.03 9.28 7.07
C PHE A 71 -11.38 7.97 7.53
N ILE A 72 -11.81 6.82 6.98
CA ILE A 72 -11.22 5.51 7.28
C ILE A 72 -9.76 5.46 6.83
N MET A 73 -9.47 5.88 5.59
CA MET A 73 -8.10 5.94 5.07
C MET A 73 -7.23 6.88 5.91
N GLY A 74 -7.76 8.04 6.32
CA GLY A 74 -7.06 8.95 7.21
C GLY A 74 -6.61 8.28 8.51
N PHE A 75 -7.50 7.52 9.17
CA PHE A 75 -7.15 6.79 10.39
C PHE A 75 -6.07 5.71 10.14
N ILE A 76 -6.19 4.98 9.03
CA ILE A 76 -5.21 3.95 8.63
C ILE A 76 -3.82 4.58 8.41
N TYR A 77 -3.73 5.68 7.67
CA TYR A 77 -2.46 6.34 7.38
C TYR A 77 -1.83 7.01 8.61
N VAL A 78 -2.64 7.52 9.54
CA VAL A 78 -2.13 7.99 10.84
C VAL A 78 -1.50 6.83 11.61
N PHE A 79 -2.15 5.66 11.63
CA PHE A 79 -1.60 4.46 12.26
C PHE A 79 -0.29 4.01 11.59
N ARG A 80 -0.21 4.03 10.25
CA ARG A 80 1.02 3.77 9.48
C ARG A 80 2.14 4.74 9.88
N GLY A 81 1.81 6.04 9.98
CA GLY A 81 2.77 7.05 10.42
C GLY A 81 3.31 6.78 11.81
N ILE A 82 2.44 6.43 12.77
CA ILE A 82 2.85 6.06 14.13
C ILE A 82 3.75 4.83 14.12
N THR A 83 3.42 3.79 13.35
CA THR A 83 4.23 2.57 13.28
C THR A 83 5.62 2.83 12.71
N LEU A 84 5.75 3.68 11.70
CA LEU A 84 7.05 4.07 11.12
C LEU A 84 7.88 4.97 12.04
N LEU A 85 7.23 5.76 12.89
CA LEU A 85 7.90 6.54 13.93
C LEU A 85 8.46 5.62 15.02
N VAL A 86 7.64 4.69 15.51
CA VAL A 86 7.98 3.82 16.65
C VAL A 86 8.94 2.69 16.24
N THR A 87 8.72 2.06 15.09
CA THR A 87 9.41 0.83 14.67
C THR A 87 9.96 0.98 13.26
N THR A 88 11.25 0.66 13.09
CA THR A 88 11.92 0.62 11.79
C THR A 88 12.31 -0.81 11.49
N LEU A 89 11.78 -1.39 10.42
CA LEU A 89 12.15 -2.74 9.96
C LEU A 89 13.07 -2.67 8.73
N PRO A 90 14.02 -3.59 8.61
CA PRO A 90 14.84 -3.73 7.41
C PRO A 90 13.99 -4.18 6.23
N SER A 91 14.31 -3.65 5.05
CA SER A 91 13.71 -4.08 3.80
C SER A 91 13.93 -5.58 3.58
N SER A 92 12.91 -6.27 3.07
CA SER A 92 13.01 -7.63 2.54
C SER A 92 13.81 -7.71 1.23
N LEU A 93 13.92 -6.58 0.51
CA LEU A 93 14.72 -6.40 -0.70
C LEU A 93 15.92 -5.49 -0.40
N ILE A 94 16.99 -6.07 0.14
CA ILE A 94 18.20 -5.33 0.55
C ILE A 94 18.95 -4.75 -0.65
N ASP A 95 18.99 -5.47 -1.77
CA ASP A 95 19.81 -5.11 -2.92
C ASP A 95 19.23 -3.97 -3.78
N GLU A 96 17.92 -3.72 -3.68
CA GLU A 96 17.23 -2.66 -4.45
C GLU A 96 16.83 -1.44 -3.61
N CYS A 97 17.20 -1.46 -2.33
CA CYS A 97 16.86 -0.40 -1.39
C CYS A 97 17.69 0.85 -1.64
N ARG A 98 17.21 1.74 -2.52
CA ARG A 98 17.76 3.09 -2.66
C ARG A 98 16.83 4.08 -1.95
N PRO A 99 17.30 4.79 -0.91
CA PRO A 99 16.51 5.86 -0.34
C PRO A 99 16.22 6.87 -1.45
N PRO A 100 14.97 7.34 -1.60
CA PRO A 100 14.67 8.33 -2.62
C PRO A 100 15.50 9.59 -2.35
N GLU A 101 16.48 9.84 -3.23
CA GLU A 101 17.33 11.03 -3.24
C GLU A 101 16.52 12.25 -3.70
N ILE A 102 15.53 12.64 -2.90
CA ILE A 102 14.92 13.96 -3.04
C ILE A 102 15.83 14.92 -2.30
N GLU A 103 16.76 15.53 -3.04
CA GLU A 103 17.48 16.71 -2.61
C GLU A 103 16.49 17.69 -1.97
N LEU A 104 16.86 18.24 -0.81
CA LEU A 104 16.02 19.17 -0.03
C LEU A 104 15.67 20.47 -0.79
N THR A 105 16.16 20.63 -2.02
CA THR A 105 16.08 21.78 -2.93
C THR A 105 14.81 21.82 -3.79
N GLY A 106 13.90 20.86 -3.67
CA GLY A 106 12.65 20.82 -4.47
C GLY A 106 11.56 21.81 -4.02
N THR A 107 10.79 22.32 -4.98
CA THR A 107 9.62 23.20 -4.77
C THR A 107 8.50 22.51 -3.98
N VAL A 108 7.60 23.29 -3.36
CA VAL A 108 6.45 22.78 -2.58
C VAL A 108 5.62 21.76 -3.36
N ALA A 109 5.46 21.94 -4.67
CA ALA A 109 4.75 21.02 -5.55
C ALA A 109 5.41 19.63 -5.62
N GLN A 110 6.74 19.57 -5.71
CA GLN A 110 7.48 18.30 -5.74
C GLN A 110 7.37 17.55 -4.42
N ARG A 111 7.32 18.27 -3.30
CA ARG A 111 7.10 17.68 -1.96
C ARG A 111 5.71 17.07 -1.84
N PHE A 112 4.70 17.76 -2.38
CA PHE A 112 3.32 17.25 -2.37
C PHE A 112 3.16 16.04 -3.30
N GLY A 113 3.82 16.04 -4.45
CA GLY A 113 3.89 14.90 -5.37
C GLY A 113 4.47 13.66 -4.70
N PHE A 114 5.61 13.80 -4.01
CA PHE A 114 6.21 12.68 -3.28
C PHE A 114 5.31 12.14 -2.16
N ILE A 115 4.62 13.01 -1.41
CA ILE A 115 3.65 12.56 -0.40
C ILE A 115 2.53 11.76 -1.06
N MET A 116 2.04 12.19 -2.22
CA MET A 116 1.03 11.44 -2.97
C MET A 116 1.56 10.11 -3.50
N GLU A 117 2.83 10.02 -3.88
CA GLU A 117 3.47 8.76 -4.28
C GLU A 117 3.66 7.81 -3.09
N VAL A 118 4.01 8.31 -1.90
CA VAL A 118 4.13 7.51 -0.67
C VAL A 118 2.75 7.04 -0.16
N ILE A 119 1.73 7.88 -0.29
CA ILE A 119 0.33 7.52 0.01
C ILE A 119 -0.18 6.52 -1.04
N GLY A 120 0.13 6.75 -2.32
CA GLY A 120 -0.23 5.87 -3.42
C GLY A 120 0.54 4.55 -3.47
N GLY A 121 1.57 4.39 -2.62
CA GLY A 121 2.44 3.21 -2.58
C GLY A 121 3.44 3.13 -3.74
N THR A 122 3.50 4.13 -4.62
CA THR A 122 4.41 4.11 -5.78
C THR A 122 5.83 4.50 -5.42
N ALA A 123 6.04 5.16 -4.28
CA ALA A 123 7.37 5.46 -3.78
C ALA A 123 7.98 4.20 -3.13
N LEU A 124 9.04 3.67 -3.73
CA LEU A 124 9.88 2.65 -3.11
C LEU A 124 10.61 3.29 -1.92
N THR A 125 10.18 2.96 -0.71
CA THR A 125 10.81 3.40 0.53
C THR A 125 11.47 2.20 1.21
N CYS A 126 12.60 2.45 1.86
CA CYS A 126 13.52 1.41 2.29
C CYS A 126 13.13 0.71 3.60
N THR A 127 12.22 1.34 4.35
CA THR A 127 11.91 0.93 5.73
C THR A 127 10.41 0.77 5.99
N ASP A 128 9.58 0.92 4.96
CA ASP A 128 8.12 0.90 5.06
C ASP A 128 7.54 -0.51 4.85
N ASN A 129 8.03 -1.47 5.64
CA ASN A 129 7.67 -2.88 5.47
C ASN A 129 6.75 -3.43 6.57
N ILE A 130 6.29 -2.58 7.50
CA ILE A 130 5.32 -2.94 8.55
C ILE A 130 3.89 -2.88 8.05
N PHE A 131 3.59 -1.86 7.25
CA PHE A 131 2.23 -1.52 6.88
C PHE A 131 2.12 -1.14 5.41
N SER A 132 1.61 -2.06 4.61
CA SER A 132 1.52 -1.96 3.16
C SER A 132 0.42 -0.99 2.73
N GLY A 133 0.84 0.12 2.11
CA GLY A 133 -0.06 1.08 1.46
C GLY A 133 -0.91 0.41 0.37
N HIS A 134 -0.32 -0.47 -0.44
CA HIS A 134 -1.04 -1.18 -1.51
C HIS A 134 -2.12 -2.09 -0.94
N THR A 135 -1.78 -2.92 0.04
CA THR A 135 -2.73 -3.87 0.64
C THR A 135 -3.89 -3.15 1.32
N SER A 136 -3.59 -2.11 2.11
CA SER A 136 -4.62 -1.30 2.77
C SER A 136 -5.52 -0.58 1.78
N MET A 137 -4.96 -0.03 0.69
CA MET A 137 -5.73 0.61 -0.38
C MET A 137 -6.64 -0.41 -1.11
N MET A 138 -6.11 -1.57 -1.50
CA MET A 138 -6.89 -2.63 -2.17
C MET A 138 -8.02 -3.17 -1.28
N MET A 139 -7.75 -3.37 0.01
CA MET A 139 -8.79 -3.78 0.96
C MET A 139 -9.83 -2.69 1.19
N SER A 140 -9.42 -1.42 1.23
CA SER A 140 -10.37 -0.32 1.33
C SER A 140 -11.33 -0.29 0.13
N CYS A 141 -10.84 -0.52 -1.09
CA CYS A 141 -11.68 -0.65 -2.28
C CYS A 141 -12.67 -1.82 -2.13
N CYS A 142 -12.21 -2.97 -1.66
CA CYS A 142 -13.06 -4.14 -1.42
C CYS A 142 -14.16 -3.85 -0.39
N MET A 143 -13.82 -3.13 0.68
CA MET A 143 -14.76 -2.73 1.73
C MET A 143 -15.83 -1.77 1.20
N ILE A 144 -15.45 -0.73 0.43
CA ILE A 144 -16.42 0.19 -0.18
C ILE A 144 -17.38 -0.59 -1.08
N TRP A 145 -16.87 -1.49 -1.92
CA TRP A 145 -17.71 -2.33 -2.76
C TRP A 145 -18.65 -3.22 -1.94
N ARG A 146 -18.17 -3.79 -0.84
CA ARG A 146 -19.02 -4.61 0.03
C ARG A 146 -20.17 -3.83 0.66
N VAL A 147 -19.91 -2.59 1.10
CA VAL A 147 -20.87 -1.77 1.84
C VAL A 147 -21.83 -1.01 0.92
N HIS A 148 -21.32 -0.49 -0.19
CA HIS A 148 -22.06 0.45 -1.02
C HIS A 148 -22.48 -0.11 -2.38
N SER A 149 -21.95 -1.27 -2.81
CA SER A 149 -22.29 -1.77 -4.14
C SER A 149 -23.74 -2.25 -4.22
N ARG A 150 -24.46 -1.66 -5.18
CA ARG A 150 -25.78 -2.08 -5.68
C ARG A 150 -25.69 -2.95 -6.95
N LEU A 151 -24.50 -3.18 -7.50
CA LEU A 151 -24.30 -3.97 -8.72
C LEU A 151 -24.45 -5.47 -8.43
N ARG A 152 -24.73 -6.25 -9.49
CA ARG A 152 -24.83 -7.71 -9.37
C ARG A 152 -23.54 -8.28 -8.79
N ARG A 153 -23.67 -9.28 -7.91
CA ARG A 153 -22.56 -9.98 -7.25
C ARG A 153 -21.34 -10.29 -8.14
N PRO A 154 -21.43 -10.74 -9.41
CA PRO A 154 -20.26 -11.01 -10.24
C PRO A 154 -19.23 -9.87 -10.32
N PHE A 155 -19.68 -8.60 -10.38
CA PHE A 155 -18.76 -7.46 -10.45
C PHE A 155 -17.94 -7.31 -9.16
N SER A 156 -18.56 -7.56 -8.00
CA SER A 156 -17.88 -7.55 -6.72
C SER A 156 -16.92 -8.74 -6.58
N TRP A 157 -17.31 -9.93 -7.05
CA TRP A 157 -16.41 -11.10 -7.06
C TRP A 157 -15.18 -10.87 -7.93
N MET A 158 -15.33 -10.21 -9.09
CA MET A 158 -14.20 -9.89 -9.96
C MET A 158 -13.22 -8.94 -9.26
N LEU A 159 -13.71 -7.88 -8.62
CA LEU A 159 -12.86 -7.00 -7.80
C LEU A 159 -12.14 -7.80 -6.71
N TYR A 160 -12.85 -8.65 -5.97
CA TYR A 160 -12.24 -9.46 -4.92
C TYR A 160 -11.15 -10.38 -5.46
N SER A 161 -11.36 -11.01 -6.63
CA SER A 161 -10.32 -11.84 -7.25
C SER A 161 -9.07 -11.03 -7.64
N VAL A 162 -9.24 -9.83 -8.20
CA VAL A 162 -8.12 -8.95 -8.56
C VAL A 162 -7.39 -8.46 -7.32
N ALA A 163 -8.14 -8.13 -6.25
CA ALA A 163 -7.58 -7.73 -4.98
C ALA A 163 -6.77 -8.86 -4.31
N THR A 164 -7.34 -10.07 -4.26
CA THR A 164 -6.62 -11.24 -3.74
C THR A 164 -5.38 -11.56 -4.57
N ALA A 165 -5.46 -11.50 -5.92
CA ALA A 165 -4.31 -11.70 -6.78
C ALA A 165 -3.21 -10.66 -6.52
N GLY A 166 -3.55 -9.39 -6.33
CA GLY A 166 -2.56 -8.36 -5.98
C GLY A 166 -1.91 -8.58 -4.62
N ILE A 167 -2.67 -8.99 -3.61
CA ILE A 167 -2.14 -9.33 -2.28
C ILE A 167 -1.17 -10.53 -2.38
N LEU A 168 -1.51 -11.55 -3.16
CA LEU A 168 -0.63 -12.69 -3.40
C LEU A 168 0.66 -12.26 -4.14
N MET A 169 0.55 -11.37 -5.12
CA MET A 169 1.71 -10.85 -5.85
C MET A 169 2.62 -10.00 -4.94
N ILE A 170 2.07 -9.24 -3.99
CA ILE A 170 2.87 -8.53 -2.96
C ILE A 170 3.73 -9.51 -2.15
N LEU A 171 3.16 -10.66 -1.81
CA LEU A 171 3.85 -11.70 -1.05
C LEU A 171 4.93 -12.41 -1.90
N PHE A 172 4.63 -12.76 -3.14
CA PHE A 172 5.57 -13.46 -4.03
C PHE A 172 6.72 -12.57 -4.53
N THR A 173 6.48 -11.28 -4.68
CA THR A 173 7.53 -10.29 -5.00
C THR A 173 8.41 -9.97 -3.79
N ARG A 174 8.10 -10.55 -2.61
CA ARG A 174 8.74 -10.25 -1.31
C ARG A 174 8.77 -8.75 -1.02
N PHE A 175 7.80 -8.01 -1.55
CA PHE A 175 7.72 -6.56 -1.40
C PHE A 175 7.38 -6.18 0.05
N HIS A 176 6.56 -7.01 0.71
CA HIS A 176 6.26 -6.91 2.14
C HIS A 176 6.41 -8.27 2.83
N TYR A 177 6.59 -8.24 4.15
CA TYR A 177 6.51 -9.43 5.00
C TYR A 177 5.07 -9.94 5.08
N SER A 178 4.88 -11.25 5.25
CA SER A 178 3.57 -11.88 5.40
C SER A 178 2.79 -11.34 6.59
N ILE A 179 3.48 -10.92 7.67
CA ILE A 179 2.86 -10.30 8.84
C ILE A 179 2.17 -8.97 8.50
N ASP A 180 2.67 -8.22 7.52
CA ASP A 180 2.08 -6.96 7.07
C ASP A 180 0.70 -7.23 6.45
N VAL A 181 0.63 -8.24 5.56
CA VAL A 181 -0.62 -8.66 4.93
C VAL A 181 -1.63 -9.14 5.98
N VAL A 182 -1.19 -9.91 6.98
CA VAL A 182 -2.07 -10.35 8.07
C VAL A 182 -2.61 -9.16 8.86
N LEU A 183 -1.76 -8.20 9.23
CA LEU A 183 -2.16 -7.00 9.96
C LEU A 183 -3.12 -6.13 9.15
N ALA A 184 -2.91 -6.00 7.84
CA ALA A 184 -3.77 -5.25 6.94
C ALA A 184 -5.15 -5.91 6.78
N ILE A 185 -5.22 -7.24 6.69
CA ILE A 185 -6.49 -7.97 6.62
C ILE A 185 -7.25 -7.92 7.95
N CYS A 186 -6.56 -8.12 9.09
CA CYS A 186 -7.23 -8.15 10.40
C CYS A 186 -7.71 -6.78 10.89
N LYS A 187 -7.23 -5.66 10.31
CA LYS A 187 -7.65 -4.30 10.68
C LYS A 187 -8.86 -3.76 9.92
N VAL A 188 -9.28 -4.43 8.84
CA VAL A 188 -10.43 -4.03 7.99
C VAL A 188 -11.66 -4.84 8.37
#